data_AF-A0A645JE64-F1
#
_entry.id   AF-A0A645JE64-F1
#
_cell.length_a   1.000
_cell.length_b   1.000
_cell.length_c   1.000
_cell.angle_alpha   90.00
_cell.angle_beta   90.00
_cell.angle_gamma   90.00
#
_symmetry.space_group_name_H-M   'P 1'
#
loop_
_entity.id
_entity.type
_entity.pdbx_description
1 polymer ?
#
loop_
_entity_poly.entity_id
_entity_poly.type
_entity_poly.pdbx_seq_one_letter_code
_entity_poly.pdbx_strand_id
1 'polypeptide(L)'
;MDRASLARIREEALKTQESLIVEEQQPPIRPAFPATPMSSPDRHMFADAISDTAEEPSPASGMWEEFKDRLSEHEVRALEVVLCGSDLKAFADECAVMTEVLIDAINEKAMDCIGDNLMDDEFSIYDDYKEQVKDLIK
;
A
#
# COMPACT_ATOMS: atom_id res chain seq x y z
N MET A 1 -5.47 56.51 4.40
CA MET A 1 -5.09 55.13 4.80
C MET A 1 -4.79 55.15 6.27
N ASP A 2 -5.79 54.75 7.04
CA ASP A 2 -5.93 55.02 8.46
C ASP A 2 -5.14 53.99 9.27
N ARG A 3 -4.07 54.44 9.94
CA ARG A 3 -3.25 53.61 10.85
C ARG A 3 -4.09 52.92 11.93
N ALA A 4 -5.21 53.52 12.33
CA ALA A 4 -6.15 52.98 13.30
C ALA A 4 -6.88 51.72 12.79
N SER A 5 -7.08 51.58 11.47
CA SER A 5 -7.69 50.39 10.88
C SER A 5 -6.72 49.21 10.83
N LEU A 6 -5.43 49.47 10.55
CA LEU A 6 -4.38 48.45 10.58
C LEU A 6 -4.13 47.91 12.00
N ALA A 7 -4.22 48.78 13.02
CA ALA A 7 -4.07 48.36 14.41
C ALA A 7 -5.17 47.38 14.84
N ARG A 8 -6.43 47.63 14.43
CA ARG A 8 -7.56 46.73 14.70
C ARG A 8 -7.41 45.37 14.01
N ILE A 9 -7.04 45.36 12.72
CA ILE A 9 -6.85 44.10 11.97
C ILE A 9 -5.74 43.25 12.61
N ARG A 10 -4.65 43.87 13.09
CA ARG A 10 -3.56 43.16 13.76
C ARG A 10 -3.98 42.51 15.07
N GLU A 11 -4.81 43.19 15.86
CA GLU A 11 -5.29 42.69 17.15
C GLU A 11 -6.26 41.51 16.96
N GLU A 12 -7.17 41.61 15.99
CA GLU A 12 -8.12 40.53 15.72
C GLU A 12 -7.44 39.27 15.16
N ALA A 13 -6.41 39.44 14.32
CA ALA A 13 -5.63 38.32 13.79
C ALA A 13 -4.85 37.56 14.88
N LEU A 14 -4.32 38.26 15.89
CA LEU A 14 -3.57 37.62 16.98
C LEU A 14 -4.48 36.73 17.85
N LYS A 15 -5.71 37.19 18.10
CA LYS A 15 -6.68 36.51 18.95
C LYS A 15 -7.16 35.17 18.38
N THR A 16 -7.19 35.03 17.05
CA THR A 16 -7.53 33.75 16.40
C THR A 16 -6.41 32.72 16.54
N GLN A 17 -5.14 33.14 16.56
CA GLN A 17 -4.01 32.21 16.70
C GLN A 17 -3.96 31.54 18.07
N GLU A 18 -4.31 32.27 19.14
CA GLU A 18 -4.26 31.73 20.51
C GLU A 18 -5.39 30.72 20.79
N SER A 19 -6.54 30.84 20.12
CA SER A 19 -7.67 29.91 20.31
C SER A 19 -7.54 28.59 19.53
N LEU A 20 -6.53 28.46 18.65
CA LEU A 20 -6.27 27.26 17.85
C LEU A 20 -5.06 26.48 18.40
N ILE A 21 -4.85 26.51 19.71
CA ILE A 21 -4.00 25.54 20.39
C ILE A 21 -4.93 24.38 20.77
N VAL A 22 -4.98 23.39 19.89
CA VAL A 22 -5.58 22.10 20.23
C VAL A 22 -4.67 21.48 21.28
N GLU A 23 -5.21 21.30 22.49
CA GLU A 23 -4.55 20.54 23.54
C GLU A 23 -4.48 19.08 23.05
N GLU A 24 -3.32 18.67 22.51
CA GLU A 24 -3.05 17.28 22.18
C GLU A 24 -3.11 16.47 23.48
N GLN A 25 -4.23 15.77 23.69
CA GLN A 25 -4.32 14.73 24.70
C GLN A 25 -3.36 13.59 24.31
N GLN A 26 -2.20 13.55 24.99
CA GLN A 26 -1.25 12.45 24.91
C GLN A 26 -1.93 11.13 25.29
N PRO A 27 -1.91 10.10 24.41
CA PRO A 27 -2.27 8.75 24.83
C PRO A 27 -1.23 8.19 25.83
N PRO A 28 -1.63 7.27 26.72
CA PRO A 28 -0.83 6.83 27.85
C PRO A 28 0.49 6.17 27.43
N ILE A 29 1.54 6.58 28.13
CA ILE A 29 2.92 6.09 28.09
C ILE A 29 2.93 4.56 28.25
N ARG A 30 3.32 3.85 27.18
CA ARG A 30 3.81 2.46 27.27
C ARG A 30 5.28 2.47 27.67
N PRO A 31 5.75 1.49 28.46
CA PRO A 31 7.05 1.58 29.11
C PRO A 31 8.22 1.42 28.14
N ALA A 32 9.20 2.26 28.39
CA ALA A 32 10.60 2.30 27.96
C ALA A 32 11.17 1.07 27.23
N PHE A 33 11.63 1.29 26.00
CA PHE A 33 12.82 0.64 25.46
C PHE A 33 13.98 1.66 25.48
N PRO A 34 15.19 1.27 25.92
CA PRO A 34 16.25 2.22 26.20
C PRO A 34 16.89 2.78 24.93
N ALA A 35 17.25 4.06 25.03
CA ALA A 35 17.93 4.86 24.04
C ALA A 35 19.17 4.20 23.44
N THR A 36 19.33 4.33 22.12
CA THR A 36 20.64 4.27 21.46
C THR A 36 20.98 5.66 20.91
N PRO A 37 22.20 6.17 21.17
CA PRO A 37 22.59 7.53 20.81
C PRO A 37 23.11 7.64 19.37
N MET A 38 23.05 8.88 18.88
CA MET A 38 23.60 9.43 17.63
C MET A 38 24.75 8.65 16.98
N SER A 39 24.68 8.50 15.65
CA SER A 39 25.85 8.62 14.78
C SER A 39 25.40 9.08 13.39
N SER A 40 25.71 10.33 13.07
CA SER A 40 26.01 10.71 11.70
C SER A 40 27.26 9.93 11.28
N PRO A 41 27.33 9.48 10.02
CA PRO A 41 28.33 10.13 9.19
C PRO A 41 27.80 10.48 7.80
N ASP A 42 28.25 11.65 7.36
CA ASP A 42 28.43 12.01 5.96
C ASP A 42 29.13 10.84 5.23
N ARG A 43 28.45 10.26 4.24
CA ARG A 43 29.08 9.34 3.30
C ARG A 43 28.38 9.42 1.94
N HIS A 44 28.66 10.51 1.24
CA HIS A 44 28.73 10.44 -0.23
C HIS A 44 29.83 9.45 -0.60
N MET A 45 29.47 8.18 -0.81
CA MET A 45 30.33 7.22 -1.49
C MET A 45 29.49 6.35 -2.44
N PHE A 46 29.42 6.80 -3.69
CA PHE A 46 29.62 5.98 -4.89
C PHE A 46 29.56 4.46 -4.66
N ALA A 47 28.43 3.87 -5.04
CA ALA A 47 28.30 2.46 -5.32
C ALA A 47 27.98 2.30 -6.81
N ASP A 48 29.02 2.50 -7.64
CA ASP A 48 29.12 1.82 -8.92
C ASP A 48 29.63 0.41 -8.60
N ALA A 49 28.82 -0.61 -8.96
CA ALA A 49 29.12 -2.04 -9.09
C ALA A 49 28.05 -2.94 -8.45
N ILE A 50 26.96 -3.17 -9.19
CA ILE A 50 26.39 -4.51 -9.34
C ILE A 50 26.25 -4.78 -10.84
N SER A 51 27.19 -5.56 -11.35
CA SER A 51 27.10 -6.23 -12.63
C SER A 51 26.42 -7.57 -12.34
N ASP A 52 25.18 -7.77 -12.79
CA ASP A 52 24.76 -8.96 -13.58
C ASP A 52 23.29 -8.83 -14.00
N THR A 53 23.09 -8.66 -15.30
CA THR A 53 22.03 -9.27 -16.13
C THR A 53 20.67 -9.58 -15.49
N ALA A 54 19.68 -8.73 -15.75
CA ALA A 54 18.37 -9.15 -16.24
C ALA A 54 17.70 -7.94 -16.90
N GLU A 55 17.45 -8.06 -18.21
CA GLU A 55 16.39 -7.41 -18.99
C GLU A 55 15.59 -6.36 -18.21
N GLU A 56 15.75 -5.05 -18.46
CA GLU A 56 14.91 -4.02 -17.82
C GLU A 56 13.43 -4.36 -18.06
N PRO A 57 12.71 -4.94 -17.09
CA PRO A 57 11.28 -4.97 -17.18
C PRO A 57 10.89 -3.53 -16.90
N SER A 58 9.97 -2.97 -17.67
CA SER A 58 9.29 -1.75 -17.24
C SER A 58 8.96 -1.89 -15.74
N PRO A 59 9.17 -0.88 -14.88
CA PRO A 59 9.06 -1.05 -13.43
C PRO A 59 7.72 -1.65 -12.97
N ALA A 60 6.67 -1.51 -13.79
CA ALA A 60 5.40 -2.18 -13.60
C ALA A 60 5.46 -3.71 -13.73
N SER A 61 6.21 -4.26 -14.69
CA SER A 61 6.29 -5.71 -14.95
C SER A 61 6.91 -6.45 -13.77
N GLY A 62 7.95 -5.89 -13.15
CA GLY A 62 8.59 -6.51 -11.98
C GLY A 62 7.68 -6.60 -10.76
N MET A 63 6.79 -5.62 -10.56
CA MET A 63 5.81 -5.62 -9.45
C MET A 63 4.80 -6.78 -9.59
N TRP A 64 4.35 -7.03 -10.82
CA TRP A 64 3.42 -8.12 -11.13
C TRP A 64 4.10 -9.49 -11.02
N GLU A 65 5.36 -9.61 -11.43
CA GLU A 65 6.15 -10.83 -11.25
C GLU A 65 6.39 -11.15 -9.77
N GLU A 66 6.71 -10.15 -8.94
CA GLU A 66 6.82 -10.33 -7.49
C GLU A 66 5.49 -10.76 -6.86
N PHE A 67 4.38 -10.15 -7.31
CA PHE A 67 3.04 -10.56 -6.90
C PHE A 67 2.76 -12.03 -7.25
N LYS A 68 3.14 -12.48 -8.45
CA LYS A 68 3.04 -13.90 -8.86
C LYS A 68 3.83 -14.83 -7.95
N ASP A 69 5.06 -14.44 -7.59
CA ASP A 69 5.94 -15.25 -6.76
C ASP A 69 5.41 -15.37 -5.31
N ARG A 70 4.76 -14.32 -4.81
CA ARG A 70 4.08 -14.35 -3.51
C ARG A 70 2.78 -15.15 -3.52
N LEU A 71 2.14 -15.32 -4.66
CA LEU A 71 0.92 -16.10 -4.78
C LEU A 71 1.22 -17.59 -4.60
N SER A 72 0.41 -18.22 -3.77
CA SER A 72 0.39 -19.66 -3.56
C SER A 72 -0.42 -20.37 -4.64
N GLU A 73 -0.21 -21.68 -4.80
CA GLU A 73 -0.87 -22.47 -5.84
C GLU A 73 -2.40 -22.35 -5.82
N HIS A 74 -3.00 -22.29 -4.64
CA HIS A 74 -4.46 -22.14 -4.49
C HIS A 74 -4.94 -20.72 -4.86
N GLU A 75 -4.16 -19.68 -4.61
CA GLU A 75 -4.51 -18.30 -5.01
C GLU A 75 -4.34 -18.09 -6.51
N VAL A 76 -3.30 -18.65 -7.13
CA VAL A 76 -3.13 -18.63 -8.60
C VAL A 76 -4.30 -19.34 -9.27
N ARG A 77 -4.69 -20.52 -8.77
CA ARG A 77 -5.86 -21.24 -9.30
C ARG A 77 -7.17 -20.48 -9.06
N ALA A 78 -7.32 -19.80 -7.93
CA ALA A 78 -8.47 -18.93 -7.69
C ALA A 78 -8.56 -17.78 -8.72
N LEU A 79 -7.44 -17.12 -9.01
CA LEU A 79 -7.39 -16.08 -10.05
C LEU A 79 -7.74 -16.64 -11.43
N GLU A 80 -7.27 -17.84 -11.76
CA GLU A 80 -7.61 -18.53 -13.02
C GLU A 80 -9.11 -18.83 -13.13
N VAL A 81 -9.73 -19.30 -12.03
CA VAL A 81 -11.18 -19.57 -11.94
C VAL A 81 -11.98 -18.30 -12.17
N VAL A 82 -11.60 -17.19 -11.52
CA VAL A 82 -12.26 -15.88 -11.68
C VAL A 82 -12.07 -15.33 -13.09
N LEU A 83 -10.88 -15.45 -13.68
CA LEU A 83 -10.62 -15.03 -15.06
C LEU A 83 -11.42 -15.82 -16.09
N CYS A 84 -11.66 -17.11 -15.85
CA CYS A 84 -12.52 -17.94 -16.70
C CYS A 84 -14.00 -17.59 -16.55
N GLY A 85 -14.38 -16.77 -15.57
CA GLY A 85 -15.78 -16.49 -15.24
C GLY A 85 -16.48 -17.67 -14.56
N SER A 86 -15.71 -18.56 -13.93
CA SER A 86 -16.23 -19.69 -13.16
C SER A 86 -16.51 -19.27 -11.71
N ASP A 87 -17.32 -20.05 -11.01
CA ASP A 87 -17.67 -19.79 -9.60
C ASP A 87 -16.46 -19.99 -8.67
N LEU A 88 -15.82 -18.89 -8.27
CA LEU A 88 -14.75 -18.92 -7.25
C LEU A 88 -15.23 -19.55 -5.94
N LYS A 89 -16.50 -19.32 -5.57
CA LYS A 89 -17.09 -19.92 -4.38
C LYS A 89 -17.04 -21.45 -4.41
N ALA A 90 -17.30 -22.07 -5.56
CA ALA A 90 -17.26 -23.52 -5.71
C ALA A 90 -15.82 -24.05 -5.58
N PHE A 91 -14.84 -23.33 -6.12
CA PHE A 91 -13.42 -23.66 -5.98
C PHE A 91 -12.95 -23.55 -4.52
N ALA A 92 -13.36 -22.49 -3.82
CA ALA A 92 -13.02 -22.29 -2.42
C ALA A 92 -13.62 -23.40 -1.52
N ASP A 93 -14.86 -23.80 -1.78
CA ASP A 93 -15.53 -24.91 -1.09
C ASP A 93 -14.80 -26.24 -1.31
N GLU A 94 -14.35 -26.52 -2.54
CA GLU A 94 -13.51 -27.69 -2.87
C GLU A 94 -12.18 -27.68 -2.12
N CYS A 95 -11.56 -26.50 -1.99
CA CYS A 95 -10.31 -26.32 -1.26
C CYS A 95 -10.50 -26.30 0.27
N ALA A 96 -11.75 -26.38 0.77
CA ALA A 96 -12.11 -26.20 2.18
C ALA A 96 -11.60 -24.88 2.78
N VAL A 97 -11.55 -23.82 1.98
CA VAL A 97 -11.12 -22.47 2.37
C VAL A 97 -12.27 -21.49 2.15
N MET A 98 -12.41 -20.49 3.03
CA MET A 98 -13.42 -19.45 2.86
C MET A 98 -13.05 -18.55 1.68
N THR A 99 -13.99 -18.28 0.77
CA THR A 99 -13.76 -17.43 -0.40
C THR A 99 -13.26 -16.05 -0.02
N GLU A 100 -13.82 -15.46 1.04
CA GLU A 100 -13.41 -14.16 1.58
C GLU A 100 -11.94 -14.17 1.97
N VAL A 101 -11.47 -15.20 2.70
CA VAL A 101 -10.06 -15.32 3.12
C VAL A 101 -9.13 -15.45 1.91
N LEU A 102 -9.57 -16.13 0.86
CA LEU A 102 -8.80 -16.30 -0.38
C LEU A 102 -8.65 -14.96 -1.12
N ILE A 103 -9.73 -14.18 -1.16
CA ILE A 103 -9.75 -12.84 -1.77
C ILE A 103 -8.92 -11.87 -0.94
N ASP A 104 -9.12 -11.85 0.38
CA ASP A 104 -8.37 -11.02 1.33
C ASP A 104 -6.87 -11.31 1.20
N ALA A 105 -6.47 -12.57 1.10
CA ALA A 105 -5.06 -12.93 0.93
C ALA A 105 -4.49 -12.44 -0.42
N ILE A 106 -5.27 -12.54 -1.50
CA ILE A 106 -4.87 -12.02 -2.83
C ILE A 106 -4.77 -10.49 -2.78
N ASN A 107 -5.76 -9.81 -2.23
CA ASN A 107 -5.82 -8.35 -2.12
C ASN A 107 -4.74 -7.80 -1.19
N GLU A 108 -4.43 -8.47 -0.08
CA GLU A 108 -3.32 -8.11 0.82
C GLU A 108 -1.99 -8.16 0.06
N LYS A 109 -1.73 -9.25 -0.68
CA LYS A 109 -0.51 -9.39 -1.50
C LYS A 109 -0.45 -8.37 -2.63
N ALA A 110 -1.60 -8.06 -3.24
CA ALA A 110 -1.68 -7.06 -4.29
C ALA A 110 -1.40 -5.67 -3.72
N MET A 111 -1.92 -5.36 -2.54
CA MET A 111 -1.65 -4.11 -1.84
C MET A 111 -0.18 -4.00 -1.40
N ASP A 112 0.47 -5.11 -1.03
CA ASP A 112 1.91 -5.12 -0.72
C ASP A 112 2.82 -4.94 -1.95
N CYS A 113 2.48 -5.58 -3.08
CA CYS A 113 3.34 -5.58 -4.28
C CYS A 113 3.00 -4.44 -5.26
N ILE A 114 1.72 -4.27 -5.58
CA ILE A 114 1.21 -3.33 -6.59
C ILE A 114 0.73 -2.03 -5.91
N GLY A 115 0.34 -2.09 -4.64
CA GLY A 115 -0.22 -0.95 -3.92
C GLY A 115 -1.72 -0.75 -4.16
N ASP A 116 -2.41 -1.72 -4.74
CA ASP A 116 -3.84 -1.64 -5.02
C ASP A 116 -4.56 -2.98 -4.81
N ASN A 117 -5.88 -2.93 -4.65
CA ASN A 117 -6.74 -4.11 -4.58
C ASN A 117 -7.11 -4.57 -5.99
N LEU A 118 -7.03 -5.89 -6.23
CA LEU A 118 -7.37 -6.48 -7.52
C LEU A 118 -8.84 -6.82 -7.64
N MET A 119 -9.47 -7.16 -6.52
CA MET A 119 -10.82 -7.70 -6.45
C MET A 119 -11.71 -6.87 -5.54
N ASP A 120 -12.98 -6.77 -5.92
CA ASP A 120 -14.04 -6.16 -5.11
C ASP A 120 -14.72 -7.21 -4.19
N ASP A 121 -15.59 -6.75 -3.29
CA ASP A 121 -16.41 -7.58 -2.40
C ASP A 121 -17.31 -8.58 -3.15
N GLU A 122 -17.64 -8.31 -4.42
CA GLU A 122 -18.36 -9.24 -5.31
C GLU A 122 -17.48 -10.35 -5.92
N PHE A 123 -16.24 -10.53 -5.45
CA PHE A 123 -15.31 -11.57 -5.92
C PHE A 123 -14.93 -11.43 -7.40
N SER A 124 -14.98 -10.20 -7.91
CA SER A 124 -14.72 -9.87 -9.31
C SER A 124 -13.46 -9.03 -9.42
N ILE A 125 -12.57 -9.40 -10.34
CA ILE A 125 -11.35 -8.63 -10.64
C ILE A 125 -11.76 -7.36 -11.40
N TYR A 126 -11.20 -6.20 -11.01
CA TYR A 126 -11.40 -4.95 -11.75
C TYR A 126 -10.90 -5.07 -13.19
N ASP A 127 -11.63 -4.48 -14.15
CA ASP A 127 -11.26 -4.56 -15.56
C ASP A 127 -9.86 -3.97 -15.85
N ASP A 128 -9.44 -2.95 -15.10
CA ASP A 128 -8.09 -2.37 -15.18
C ASP A 128 -6.96 -3.37 -14.91
N TYR A 129 -7.25 -4.45 -14.16
CA TYR A 129 -6.28 -5.45 -13.72
C TYR A 129 -6.44 -6.82 -14.39
N LYS A 130 -7.57 -7.10 -15.06
CA LYS A 130 -7.82 -8.39 -15.71
C LYS A 130 -6.76 -8.75 -16.74
N GLU A 131 -6.30 -7.78 -17.54
CA GLU A 131 -5.32 -8.05 -18.59
C GLU A 131 -3.96 -8.44 -18.01
N GLN A 132 -3.53 -7.77 -16.94
CA GLN A 132 -2.25 -8.01 -16.27
C GLN A 132 -2.28 -9.35 -15.53
N VAL A 133 -3.35 -9.65 -14.80
CA VAL A 133 -3.52 -10.96 -14.12
C VAL A 133 -3.58 -12.09 -15.16
N LYS A 134 -4.19 -11.86 -16.32
CA LYS A 134 -4.23 -12.85 -17.40
C LYS A 134 -2.86 -13.07 -18.05
N ASP A 135 -2.06 -12.03 -18.22
CA ASP A 135 -0.70 -12.15 -18.75
C ASP A 135 0.21 -12.89 -17.76
N LEU A 136 0.01 -12.65 -16.47
CA LEU A 136 0.73 -13.31 -15.38
C LEU A 136 0.50 -14.83 -15.30
N ILE A 137 -0.72 -15.29 -15.53
CA ILE A 137 -1.09 -16.72 -15.39
C ILE A 137 -0.78 -17.52 -16.67
N LYS A 138 -0.37 -16.83 -17.74
CA LYS A 138 -0.10 -17.42 -19.06
C LYS A 138 1.20 -18.22 -19.14
#